data_AF-A0A2N2NGD6-F1
#
_entry.id   AF-A0A2N2NGD6-F1
#
_cell.length_a   1.000
_cell.length_b   1.000
_cell.length_c   1.000
_cell.angle_alpha   90.00
_cell.angle_beta   90.00
_cell.angle_gamma   90.00
#
_symmetry.space_group_name_H-M   'P 1'
#
loop_
_entity.id
_entity.type
_entity.pdbx_description
1 polymer ?
#
loop_
_entity_poly.entity_id
_entity_poly.type
_entity_poly.pdbx_seq_one_letter_code
_entity_poly.pdbx_strand_id
1 'polypeptide(L)'
;MKHIPWRFKAIFIFMTTVLILSAFQLNVFAERNTQAPFFFHPNQESSTPTPTPSVNAEEEDICVLTSEDCGNSSVSSPAKPEMNLEVNPFADVVIILFWMEDCAHCEEVLETVFPEIEFQYNDRVSILPIVLKEIESVDIFYQMAERLGVPKNNIGVPLVIIGSQVLTGNQIKADLSQWIEIYLQQNTKTILAIPEFSEQLPEAVRSRQINPEDFPGENQPVYRTTGMRSLPLLLAIGITVLGVILILAYKLFKR
;
A
#
# COMPACT_ATOMS: atom_id res chain seq x y z
N MET A 1 10.00 -22.70 63.44
CA MET A 1 10.10 -22.78 61.97
C MET A 1 8.84 -23.46 61.44
N LYS A 2 7.93 -22.71 60.81
CA LYS A 2 6.63 -23.23 60.32
C LYS A 2 6.85 -23.83 58.93
N HIS A 3 6.60 -25.13 58.79
CA HIS A 3 6.73 -25.86 57.54
C HIS A 3 5.74 -25.29 56.52
N ILE A 4 6.23 -24.60 55.49
CA ILE A 4 5.38 -24.10 54.40
C ILE A 4 4.85 -25.32 53.64
N PRO A 5 3.52 -25.46 53.49
CA PRO A 5 2.92 -26.62 52.85
C PRO A 5 3.38 -26.72 51.39
N TRP A 6 3.77 -27.92 50.97
CA TRP A 6 4.37 -28.21 49.66
C TRP A 6 3.57 -27.66 48.47
N ARG A 7 2.24 -27.59 48.60
CA ARG A 7 1.34 -27.01 47.58
C ARG A 7 1.60 -25.53 47.30
N PHE A 8 2.09 -24.76 48.28
CA PHE A 8 2.45 -23.35 48.09
C PHE A 8 3.72 -23.19 47.25
N LYS A 9 4.70 -24.09 47.41
CA LYS A 9 5.91 -24.07 46.59
C LYS A 9 5.59 -24.35 45.13
N ALA A 10 4.69 -25.31 44.86
CA ALA A 10 4.29 -25.64 43.50
C ALA A 10 3.59 -24.47 42.78
N ILE A 11 2.68 -23.78 43.46
CA ILE A 11 1.97 -22.63 42.88
C ILE A 11 2.92 -21.46 42.61
N PHE A 12 3.83 -21.17 43.54
CA PHE A 12 4.79 -20.08 43.37
C PHE A 12 5.74 -20.35 42.20
N ILE A 13 6.23 -21.58 42.07
CA ILE A 13 7.07 -22.01 40.94
C ILE A 13 6.31 -21.84 39.63
N PHE A 14 5.07 -22.33 39.54
CA PHE A 14 4.26 -22.23 38.32
C PHE A 14 4.00 -20.77 37.90
N MET A 15 3.65 -19.90 38.86
CA MET A 15 3.47 -18.47 38.59
C MET A 15 4.77 -17.82 38.12
N THR A 16 5.91 -18.10 38.75
CA THR A 16 7.20 -17.56 38.31
C THR A 16 7.59 -18.06 36.91
N THR A 17 7.33 -19.32 36.57
CA THR A 17 7.61 -19.84 35.23
C THR A 17 6.73 -19.22 34.16
N VAL A 18 5.44 -19.01 34.42
CA VAL A 18 4.53 -18.34 33.48
C VAL A 18 4.93 -16.88 33.29
N LEU A 19 5.32 -16.19 34.37
CA LEU A 19 5.74 -14.78 34.30
C LEU A 19 7.04 -14.62 33.50
N ILE A 20 8.03 -15.49 33.73
CA ILE A 20 9.28 -15.51 32.96
C ILE A 20 9.01 -15.84 31.49
N LEU A 21 8.16 -16.83 31.20
CA LEU A 21 7.80 -17.19 29.84
C LEU A 21 7.08 -16.05 29.11
N SER A 22 6.20 -15.32 29.80
CA SER A 22 5.51 -14.14 29.24
C SER A 22 6.47 -12.97 28.96
N ALA A 23 7.47 -12.75 29.83
CA ALA A 23 8.50 -11.73 29.61
C ALA A 23 9.41 -12.09 28.42
N PHE A 24 9.69 -13.37 28.21
CA PHE A 24 10.51 -13.83 27.08
C PHE A 24 9.81 -13.62 25.72
N GLN A 25 8.49 -13.82 25.66
CA GLN A 25 7.70 -13.54 24.45
C GLN A 25 7.70 -12.04 24.08
N LEU A 26 7.74 -11.14 25.06
CA LEU A 26 7.80 -9.70 24.81
C LEU A 26 9.16 -9.24 24.25
N ASN A 27 10.28 -9.85 24.67
CA ASN A 27 11.61 -9.47 24.17
C ASN A 27 11.86 -9.94 22.73
N VAL A 28 11.27 -11.07 22.30
CA VAL A 28 11.41 -11.56 20.91
C VAL A 28 10.74 -10.62 19.89
N PHE A 29 9.76 -9.82 20.30
CA PHE A 29 9.14 -8.82 19.44
C PHE A 29 9.88 -7.47 19.41
N ALA A 30 10.78 -7.20 20.35
CA ALA A 30 11.50 -5.92 20.40
C ALA A 30 12.71 -5.84 19.44
N GLU A 31 13.25 -6.98 18.97
CA GLU A 31 14.44 -7.00 18.11
C GLU A 31 14.16 -6.91 16.60
N ARG A 32 12.90 -6.93 16.15
CA ARG A 32 12.57 -6.96 14.72
C ARG A 32 12.32 -5.60 14.05
N ASN A 33 12.49 -4.48 14.75
CA ASN A 33 12.12 -3.16 14.21
C ASN A 33 13.25 -2.14 14.12
N THR A 34 14.51 -2.59 14.12
CA THR A 34 15.68 -1.70 14.02
C THR A 34 16.37 -1.83 12.66
N GLN A 35 15.62 -1.60 11.58
CA GLN A 35 16.26 -1.35 10.28
C GLN A 35 15.41 -0.37 9.44
N ALA A 36 15.56 0.91 9.76
CA ALA A 36 15.30 1.99 8.82
C ALA A 36 16.65 2.70 8.56
N PRO A 37 17.18 2.69 7.32
CA PRO A 37 18.30 3.56 7.00
C PRO A 37 17.79 5.01 6.93
N PHE A 38 18.29 5.80 7.88
CA PHE A 38 18.34 7.25 7.82
C PHE A 38 19.13 7.68 6.57
N PHE A 39 18.46 8.34 5.63
CA PHE A 39 19.08 9.37 4.80
C PHE A 39 18.14 10.56 4.71
N PHE A 40 18.18 11.38 5.76
CA PHE A 40 17.82 12.79 5.67
C PHE A 40 18.97 13.50 4.95
N HIS A 41 18.73 14.01 3.74
CA HIS A 41 19.53 15.09 3.17
C HIS A 41 18.80 16.41 3.47
N PRO A 42 19.38 17.32 4.25
CA PRO A 42 18.81 18.65 4.41
C PRO A 42 19.06 19.48 3.15
N ASN A 43 18.05 20.27 2.80
CA ASN A 43 18.08 21.32 1.79
C ASN A 43 19.41 22.09 1.81
N GLN A 44 20.10 22.11 0.66
CA GLN A 44 21.10 23.11 0.37
C GLN A 44 20.52 24.04 -0.71
N GLU A 45 19.96 25.15 -0.25
CA GLU A 45 19.82 26.38 -1.03
C GLU A 45 21.20 26.71 -1.62
N SER A 46 21.34 26.48 -2.92
CA SER A 46 22.47 27.01 -3.70
C SER A 46 21.99 28.24 -4.44
N SER A 47 22.39 29.39 -3.93
CA SER A 47 22.13 30.69 -4.50
C SER A 47 22.83 30.82 -5.85
N THR A 48 22.05 31.00 -6.92
CA THR A 48 22.56 31.41 -8.23
C THR A 48 22.84 32.92 -8.21
N PRO A 49 24.08 33.38 -8.46
CA PRO A 49 24.31 34.78 -8.75
C PRO A 49 23.93 35.09 -10.20
N THR A 50 23.04 36.07 -10.36
CA THR A 50 22.77 36.79 -11.61
C THR A 50 24.02 37.54 -12.09
N PRO A 51 24.42 37.41 -13.37
CA PRO A 51 25.22 38.41 -14.05
C PRO A 51 24.38 39.23 -15.05
N THR A 52 24.41 40.54 -14.81
CA THR A 52 23.92 41.66 -15.64
C THR A 52 24.70 41.78 -16.97
N PRO A 53 24.14 42.33 -18.06
CA PRO A 53 24.67 42.16 -19.40
C PRO A 53 25.80 43.15 -19.72
N SER A 54 26.84 42.67 -20.44
CA SER A 54 27.82 43.53 -21.10
C SER A 54 27.56 43.49 -22.60
N VAL A 55 27.15 44.63 -23.10
CA VAL A 55 27.24 45.05 -24.51
C VAL A 55 28.68 44.88 -24.97
N ASN A 56 28.88 44.26 -26.14
CA ASN A 56 29.72 44.79 -27.20
C ASN A 56 29.36 44.11 -28.52
N ALA A 57 29.21 44.96 -29.54
CA ALA A 57 28.96 44.66 -30.92
C ALA A 57 30.23 44.21 -31.63
N GLU A 58 30.04 43.79 -32.89
CA GLU A 58 31.06 43.43 -33.91
C GLU A 58 31.54 41.98 -33.71
N GLU A 59 31.51 41.07 -34.69
CA GLU A 59 31.47 41.18 -36.14
C GLU A 59 31.13 39.77 -36.69
N GLU A 60 30.28 39.72 -37.71
CA GLU A 60 30.33 38.84 -38.89
C GLU A 60 30.95 37.42 -38.76
N ASP A 61 30.12 36.37 -38.80
CA ASP A 61 30.38 35.25 -39.72
C ASP A 61 29.09 34.45 -40.01
N ILE A 62 28.44 34.86 -41.08
CA ILE A 62 27.97 34.02 -42.19
C ILE A 62 27.90 32.52 -41.85
N CYS A 63 26.70 32.06 -41.53
CA CYS A 63 26.26 30.70 -41.87
C CYS A 63 24.95 30.83 -42.65
N VAL A 64 25.11 30.96 -43.97
CA VAL A 64 24.09 30.59 -44.95
C VAL A 64 23.85 29.09 -44.79
N LEU A 65 22.82 28.74 -44.00
CA LEU A 65 22.17 27.46 -44.11
C LEU A 65 20.80 27.72 -44.73
N THR A 66 20.71 27.31 -45.99
CA THR A 66 19.52 27.25 -46.82
C THR A 66 18.37 26.60 -46.06
N SER A 67 17.17 27.18 -46.18
CA SER A 67 15.91 26.76 -45.57
C SER A 67 15.33 25.45 -46.16
N GLU A 68 16.18 24.51 -46.54
CA GLU A 68 15.80 23.28 -47.26
C GLU A 68 16.16 22.00 -46.50
N ASP A 69 16.64 22.10 -45.26
CA ASP A 69 16.97 20.94 -44.43
C ASP A 69 16.34 21.01 -43.03
N CYS A 70 15.12 21.55 -42.94
CA CYS A 70 14.21 21.20 -41.84
C CYS A 70 13.64 19.81 -42.10
N GLY A 71 14.52 18.80 -42.13
CA GLY A 71 14.12 17.42 -42.02
C GLY A 71 13.33 17.27 -40.73
N ASN A 72 12.08 16.81 -40.87
CA ASN A 72 11.18 16.39 -39.81
C ASN A 72 11.91 15.45 -38.85
N SER A 73 12.68 16.02 -37.92
CA SER A 73 13.03 15.34 -36.69
C SER A 73 11.81 15.54 -35.81
N SER A 74 10.78 14.75 -36.11
CA SER A 74 9.92 14.19 -35.06
C SER A 74 10.86 13.41 -34.14
N VAL A 75 11.58 14.16 -33.29
CA VAL A 75 12.18 13.65 -32.08
C VAL A 75 10.95 13.22 -31.30
N SER A 76 10.64 11.94 -31.45
CA SER A 76 9.74 11.22 -30.56
C SER A 76 10.14 11.62 -29.16
N SER A 77 9.28 12.40 -28.50
CA SER A 77 9.23 12.44 -27.04
C SER A 77 9.48 11.01 -26.56
N PRO A 78 10.36 10.77 -25.56
CA PRO A 78 10.56 9.42 -25.04
C PRO A 78 9.16 8.86 -24.77
N ALA A 79 8.81 7.83 -25.53
CA ALA A 79 7.47 7.28 -25.51
C ALA A 79 7.21 6.88 -24.06
N LYS A 80 6.32 7.63 -23.40
CA LYS A 80 5.76 7.24 -22.11
C LYS A 80 5.42 5.76 -22.25
N PRO A 81 5.93 4.87 -21.37
CA PRO A 81 5.75 3.44 -21.52
C PRO A 81 4.28 3.18 -21.83
N GLU A 82 4.03 2.73 -23.06
CA GLU A 82 2.69 2.50 -23.55
C GLU A 82 2.23 1.23 -22.84
N MET A 83 1.69 1.43 -21.64
CA MET A 83 1.19 0.34 -20.80
C MET A 83 0.22 -0.44 -21.66
N ASN A 84 0.50 -1.73 -21.85
CA ASN A 84 -0.29 -2.52 -22.77
C ASN A 84 -1.70 -2.65 -22.18
N LEU A 85 -2.67 -1.92 -22.76
CA LEU A 85 -4.06 -1.88 -22.30
C LEU A 85 -4.76 -3.24 -22.48
N GLU A 86 -4.13 -4.19 -23.18
CA GLU A 86 -4.65 -5.54 -23.35
C GLU A 86 -4.39 -6.39 -22.09
N VAL A 87 -5.44 -6.56 -21.29
CA VAL A 87 -5.42 -7.47 -20.15
C VAL A 87 -5.14 -8.89 -20.63
N ASN A 88 -4.12 -9.53 -20.07
CA ASN A 88 -3.84 -10.93 -20.35
C ASN A 88 -4.97 -11.80 -19.75
N PRO A 89 -5.81 -12.46 -20.58
CA PRO A 89 -6.95 -13.23 -20.09
C PRO A 89 -6.54 -14.47 -19.29
N PHE A 90 -5.27 -14.86 -19.33
CA PHE A 90 -4.71 -16.00 -18.61
C PHE A 90 -4.02 -15.61 -17.30
N ALA A 91 -3.84 -14.31 -17.03
CA ALA A 91 -3.22 -13.85 -15.79
C ALA A 91 -3.94 -14.42 -14.57
N ASP A 92 -3.16 -14.85 -13.59
CA ASP A 92 -3.65 -15.40 -12.33
C ASP A 92 -4.17 -14.29 -11.42
N VAL A 93 -3.49 -13.14 -11.43
CA VAL A 93 -3.85 -11.94 -10.69
C VAL A 93 -4.10 -10.79 -11.65
N VAL A 94 -5.18 -10.06 -11.43
CA VAL A 94 -5.50 -8.82 -12.17
C VAL A 94 -5.55 -7.68 -11.19
N ILE A 95 -4.91 -6.57 -11.57
CA ILE A 95 -4.82 -5.33 -10.82
C ILE A 95 -5.61 -4.29 -11.61
N ILE A 96 -6.65 -3.70 -11.03
CA ILE A 96 -7.38 -2.60 -11.66
C ILE A 96 -6.84 -1.30 -11.09
N LEU A 97 -6.25 -0.44 -11.94
CA LEU A 97 -5.74 0.87 -11.57
C LEU A 97 -6.72 1.95 -12.03
N PHE A 98 -7.24 2.74 -11.09
CA PHE A 98 -7.89 4.02 -11.39
C PHE A 98 -6.88 5.15 -11.31
N TRP A 99 -6.78 5.95 -12.37
CA TRP A 99 -5.85 7.08 -12.45
C TRP A 99 -6.38 8.21 -13.34
N MET A 100 -5.67 9.34 -13.31
CA MET A 100 -5.94 10.51 -14.15
C MET A 100 -4.66 11.00 -14.81
N GLU A 101 -4.80 11.62 -15.98
CA GLU A 101 -3.72 12.39 -16.60
C GLU A 101 -3.33 13.56 -15.68
N ASP A 102 -2.07 14.00 -15.76
CA ASP A 102 -1.50 15.10 -14.97
C ASP A 102 -1.58 14.94 -13.43
N CYS A 103 -1.67 13.70 -12.95
CA CYS A 103 -1.65 13.34 -11.54
C CYS A 103 -0.24 12.91 -11.10
N ALA A 104 0.50 13.77 -10.40
CA ALA A 104 1.88 13.51 -9.97
C ALA A 104 2.04 12.20 -9.17
N HIS A 105 1.08 11.88 -8.29
CA HIS A 105 1.11 10.61 -7.53
C HIS A 105 0.83 9.39 -8.40
N CYS A 106 0.04 9.55 -9.46
CA CYS A 106 -0.23 8.50 -10.42
C CYS A 106 1.03 8.23 -11.25
N GLU A 107 1.69 9.29 -11.74
CA GLU A 107 2.94 9.18 -12.49
C GLU A 107 4.03 8.45 -11.69
N GLU A 108 4.19 8.76 -10.40
CA GLU A 108 5.15 8.02 -9.55
C GLU A 108 4.87 6.52 -9.54
N VAL A 109 3.61 6.11 -9.34
CA VAL A 109 3.23 4.68 -9.30
C VAL A 109 3.47 4.02 -10.67
N LEU A 110 3.10 4.70 -11.75
CA LEU A 110 3.24 4.22 -13.12
C LEU A 110 4.70 4.07 -13.56
N GLU A 111 5.59 4.96 -13.11
CA GLU A 111 6.99 4.96 -13.53
C GLU A 111 7.90 4.12 -12.63
N THR A 112 7.47 3.85 -11.38
CA THR A 112 8.32 3.17 -10.40
C THR A 112 7.77 1.81 -9.98
N VAL A 113 6.50 1.74 -9.57
CA VAL A 113 5.93 0.53 -8.97
C VAL A 113 5.56 -0.48 -10.05
N PHE A 114 4.80 -0.05 -11.04
CA PHE A 114 4.27 -0.99 -12.05
C PHE A 114 5.32 -1.61 -12.96
N PRO A 115 6.38 -0.90 -13.39
CA PRO A 115 7.47 -1.53 -14.15
C PRO A 115 8.17 -2.64 -13.35
N GLU A 116 8.32 -2.46 -12.03
CA GLU A 116 8.88 -3.51 -11.15
C GLU A 116 7.96 -4.72 -11.08
N ILE A 117 6.64 -4.51 -10.97
CA ILE A 117 5.64 -5.59 -10.99
C ILE A 117 5.65 -6.34 -12.32
N GLU A 118 5.62 -5.64 -13.45
CA GLU A 118 5.67 -6.27 -14.77
C GLU A 118 6.93 -7.11 -14.94
N PHE A 119 8.09 -6.58 -14.51
CA PHE A 119 9.36 -7.30 -14.56
C PHE A 119 9.38 -8.53 -13.65
N GLN A 120 8.87 -8.43 -12.42
CA GLN A 120 8.94 -9.51 -11.43
C GLN A 120 7.95 -10.64 -11.70
N TYR A 121 6.73 -10.33 -12.15
CA TYR A 121 5.64 -11.29 -12.23
C TYR A 121 5.28 -11.72 -13.65
N ASN A 122 5.70 -10.97 -14.68
CA ASN A 122 5.47 -11.25 -16.09
C ASN A 122 3.98 -11.57 -16.34
N ASP A 123 3.68 -12.59 -17.17
CA ASP A 123 2.33 -12.96 -17.59
C ASP A 123 1.38 -13.42 -16.47
N ARG A 124 1.87 -13.63 -15.25
CA ARG A 124 1.01 -14.06 -14.12
C ARG A 124 0.19 -12.92 -13.55
N VAL A 125 0.63 -11.68 -13.72
CA VAL A 125 -0.03 -10.47 -13.23
C VAL A 125 -0.36 -9.58 -14.41
N SER A 126 -1.61 -9.09 -14.48
CA SER A 126 -2.02 -8.13 -15.49
C SER A 126 -2.58 -6.88 -14.86
N ILE A 127 -2.18 -5.72 -15.39
CA ILE A 127 -2.61 -4.40 -14.92
C ILE A 127 -3.63 -3.86 -15.91
N LEU A 128 -4.83 -3.54 -15.44
CA LEU A 128 -5.90 -2.92 -16.20
C LEU A 128 -6.04 -1.45 -15.77
N PRO A 129 -5.55 -0.49 -16.57
CA PRO A 129 -5.73 0.92 -16.30
C PRO A 129 -7.13 1.41 -16.71
N ILE A 130 -7.77 2.15 -15.81
CA ILE A 130 -9.01 2.90 -16.04
C ILE A 130 -8.69 4.39 -15.85
N VAL A 131 -8.82 5.16 -16.93
CA VAL A 131 -8.55 6.60 -16.92
C VAL A 131 -9.83 7.38 -16.59
N LEU A 132 -9.79 8.20 -15.55
CA LEU A 132 -10.90 9.09 -15.20
C LEU A 132 -10.69 10.42 -15.93
N LYS A 133 -11.34 10.57 -17.09
CA LYS A 133 -11.22 11.78 -17.94
C LYS A 133 -12.39 12.76 -17.76
N GLU A 134 -13.59 12.21 -17.62
CA GLU A 134 -14.84 12.98 -17.57
C GLU A 134 -15.32 13.16 -16.14
N ILE A 135 -16.03 14.26 -15.87
CA ILE A 135 -16.52 14.56 -14.52
C ILE A 135 -17.53 13.50 -14.04
N GLU A 136 -18.32 12.97 -14.96
CA GLU A 136 -19.24 11.86 -14.71
C GLU A 136 -18.49 10.60 -14.26
N SER A 137 -17.36 10.28 -14.90
CA SER A 137 -16.51 9.15 -14.51
C SER A 137 -15.90 9.35 -13.13
N VAL A 138 -15.54 10.58 -12.77
CA VAL A 138 -15.03 10.94 -11.44
C VAL A 138 -16.11 10.77 -10.38
N ASP A 139 -17.33 11.26 -10.60
CA ASP A 139 -18.44 11.11 -9.66
C ASP A 139 -18.81 9.63 -9.42
N ILE A 140 -18.79 8.83 -10.50
CA ILE A 140 -19.00 7.39 -10.43
C ILE A 140 -17.86 6.71 -9.65
N PHE A 141 -16.61 7.14 -9.85
CA PHE A 141 -15.46 6.66 -9.10
C PHE A 141 -15.59 6.91 -7.59
N TYR A 142 -16.02 8.12 -7.18
CA TYR A 142 -16.23 8.43 -5.76
C TYR A 142 -17.28 7.53 -5.12
N GLN A 143 -18.40 7.30 -5.81
CA GLN A 143 -19.47 6.41 -5.33
C GLN A 143 -19.00 4.96 -5.18
N MET A 144 -18.27 4.46 -6.17
CA MET A 144 -17.68 3.12 -6.15
C MET A 144 -16.70 3.00 -4.97
N ALA A 145 -15.77 3.94 -4.80
CA ALA A 145 -14.77 3.88 -3.73
C ALA A 145 -15.41 3.95 -2.33
N GLU A 146 -16.42 4.81 -2.13
CA GLU A 146 -17.20 4.86 -0.89
C GLU A 146 -17.91 3.52 -0.61
N ARG A 147 -18.56 2.93 -1.62
CA ARG A 147 -19.21 1.62 -1.51
C ARG A 147 -18.24 0.51 -1.14
N LEU A 148 -17.01 0.56 -1.66
CA LEU A 148 -15.95 -0.39 -1.32
C LEU A 148 -15.28 -0.10 0.04
N GLY A 149 -15.77 0.88 0.80
CA GLY A 149 -15.34 1.16 2.17
C GLY A 149 -14.15 2.11 2.28
N VAL A 150 -13.77 2.80 1.21
CA VAL A 150 -12.71 3.82 1.27
C VAL A 150 -13.26 5.06 1.99
N PRO A 151 -12.61 5.54 3.06
CA PRO A 151 -13.04 6.74 3.77
C PRO A 151 -13.04 7.96 2.84
N LYS A 152 -14.05 8.83 2.93
CA LYS A 152 -14.22 10.00 2.03
C LYS A 152 -12.99 10.89 1.92
N ASN A 153 -12.25 11.05 3.01
CA ASN A 153 -11.02 11.85 3.06
C ASN A 153 -9.80 11.16 2.42
N ASN A 154 -9.92 9.89 2.05
CA ASN A 154 -8.88 9.06 1.45
C ASN A 154 -9.27 8.58 0.03
N ILE A 155 -10.44 8.96 -0.48
CA ILE A 155 -10.80 8.66 -1.88
C ILE A 155 -10.02 9.61 -2.78
N GLY A 156 -9.27 9.04 -3.71
CA GLY A 156 -8.47 9.76 -4.68
C GLY A 156 -7.69 8.80 -5.56
N VAL A 157 -7.07 9.33 -6.61
CA VAL A 157 -6.15 8.57 -7.48
C VAL A 157 -4.70 8.79 -7.03
N PRO A 158 -3.80 7.81 -7.25
CA PRO A 158 -4.08 6.47 -7.76
C PRO A 158 -4.81 5.60 -6.73
N LEU A 159 -5.73 4.77 -7.23
CA LEU A 159 -6.44 3.74 -6.45
C LEU A 159 -6.32 2.41 -7.18
N VAL A 160 -5.96 1.37 -6.45
CA VAL A 160 -5.77 0.02 -6.98
C VAL A 160 -6.76 -0.94 -6.34
N ILE A 161 -7.40 -1.78 -7.16
CA ILE A 161 -8.17 -2.93 -6.71
C ILE A 161 -7.42 -4.20 -7.09
N ILE A 162 -7.17 -5.07 -6.10
CA ILE A 162 -6.51 -6.37 -6.29
C ILE A 162 -7.19 -7.42 -5.41
N GLY A 163 -7.80 -8.42 -6.03
CA GLY A 163 -8.61 -9.42 -5.33
C GLY A 163 -9.73 -8.77 -4.52
N SER A 164 -9.72 -8.98 -3.20
CA SER A 164 -10.63 -8.35 -2.24
C SER A 164 -10.12 -7.03 -1.63
N GLN A 165 -8.98 -6.50 -2.08
CA GLN A 165 -8.37 -5.31 -1.49
C GLN A 165 -8.50 -4.07 -2.36
N VAL A 166 -8.61 -2.92 -1.67
CA VAL A 166 -8.54 -1.58 -2.24
C VAL A 166 -7.39 -0.84 -1.59
N LEU A 167 -6.40 -0.44 -2.40
CA LEU A 167 -5.19 0.26 -1.98
C LEU A 167 -5.23 1.69 -2.50
N THR A 168 -4.88 2.66 -1.66
CA THR A 168 -4.86 4.09 -2.02
C THR A 168 -3.51 4.72 -1.76
N GLY A 169 -3.05 5.61 -2.65
CA GLY A 169 -1.85 6.42 -2.44
C GLY A 169 -0.64 5.59 -2.02
N ASN A 170 0.00 5.94 -0.90
CA ASN A 170 1.23 5.29 -0.42
C ASN A 170 1.09 3.79 -0.13
N GLN A 171 -0.12 3.28 0.10
CA GLN A 171 -0.34 1.84 0.30
C GLN A 171 -0.01 1.03 -0.94
N ILE A 172 -0.16 1.62 -2.13
CA ILE A 172 0.14 0.94 -3.39
C ILE A 172 1.63 0.57 -3.42
N LYS A 173 2.51 1.53 -3.10
CA LYS A 173 3.96 1.29 -3.04
C LYS A 173 4.37 0.36 -1.91
N ALA A 174 3.70 0.43 -0.76
CA ALA A 174 4.07 -0.34 0.43
C ALA A 174 3.58 -1.80 0.39
N ASP A 175 2.35 -2.02 -0.07
CA ASP A 175 1.63 -3.27 0.17
C ASP A 175 1.31 -4.06 -1.12
N LEU A 176 1.37 -3.46 -2.31
CA LEU A 176 0.89 -4.11 -3.54
C LEU A 176 1.61 -5.43 -3.83
N SER A 177 2.94 -5.45 -3.78
CA SER A 177 3.73 -6.66 -4.02
C SER A 177 3.39 -7.78 -3.02
N GLN A 178 3.13 -7.42 -1.76
CA GLN A 178 2.69 -8.40 -0.76
C GLN A 178 1.34 -9.02 -1.13
N TRP A 179 0.38 -8.21 -1.59
CA TRP A 179 -0.93 -8.70 -1.98
C TRP A 179 -0.89 -9.58 -3.23
N ILE A 180 -0.05 -9.24 -4.21
CA ILE A 180 0.18 -10.06 -5.39
C ILE A 180 0.64 -11.47 -4.97
N GLU A 181 1.66 -11.56 -4.12
CA GLU A 181 2.16 -12.85 -3.64
C GLU A 181 1.10 -13.66 -2.89
N ILE A 182 0.30 -13.01 -2.04
CA ILE A 182 -0.81 -13.66 -1.32
C ILE A 182 -1.80 -14.27 -2.32
N TYR A 183 -2.24 -13.52 -3.34
CA TYR A 183 -3.23 -14.01 -4.29
C TYR A 183 -2.68 -15.06 -5.25
N LEU A 184 -1.41 -14.95 -5.65
CA LEU A 184 -0.73 -15.99 -6.42
C LEU A 184 -0.64 -17.30 -5.63
N GLN A 185 -0.35 -17.26 -4.33
CA GLN A 185 -0.29 -18.46 -3.48
C GLN A 185 -1.67 -19.08 -3.25
N GLN A 186 -2.71 -18.25 -3.11
CA GLN A 186 -4.09 -18.70 -2.95
C GLN A 186 -4.72 -19.21 -4.24
N ASN A 187 -4.08 -18.95 -5.40
CA ASN A 187 -4.60 -19.27 -6.73
C ASN A 187 -6.04 -18.76 -6.94
N THR A 188 -6.34 -17.60 -6.36
CA THR A 188 -7.67 -16.97 -6.46
C THR A 188 -7.66 -15.97 -7.60
N LYS A 189 -8.58 -16.16 -8.55
CA LYS A 189 -8.73 -15.26 -9.71
C LYS A 189 -9.84 -14.22 -9.51
N THR A 190 -10.56 -14.30 -8.40
CA THR A 190 -11.69 -13.42 -8.06
C THR A 190 -11.25 -11.99 -7.81
N ILE A 191 -12.06 -11.01 -8.22
CA ILE A 191 -11.83 -9.57 -8.02
C ILE A 191 -13.12 -8.90 -7.51
N LEU A 192 -13.00 -7.82 -6.74
CA LEU A 192 -14.16 -7.06 -6.27
C LEU A 192 -15.03 -6.57 -7.44
N ALA A 193 -16.33 -6.73 -7.27
CA ALA A 193 -17.31 -6.19 -8.21
C ALA A 193 -17.31 -4.66 -8.19
N ILE A 194 -17.11 -4.10 -9.38
CA ILE A 194 -17.21 -2.67 -9.72
C ILE A 194 -18.20 -2.49 -10.88
N PRO A 195 -19.49 -2.80 -10.66
CA PRO A 195 -20.52 -2.70 -11.70
C PRO A 195 -20.58 -1.32 -12.35
N GLU A 196 -20.18 -0.28 -11.62
CA GLU A 196 -20.07 1.11 -12.06
C GLU A 196 -19.16 1.30 -13.28
N PHE A 197 -18.15 0.44 -13.44
CA PHE A 197 -17.19 0.49 -14.54
C PHE A 197 -17.29 -0.74 -15.46
N SER A 198 -18.37 -1.52 -15.35
CA SER A 198 -18.51 -2.79 -16.08
C SER A 198 -18.28 -2.68 -17.59
N GLU A 199 -18.73 -1.60 -18.22
CA GLU A 199 -18.54 -1.37 -19.67
C GLU A 199 -17.07 -1.17 -20.08
N GLN A 200 -16.22 -0.72 -19.16
CA GLN A 200 -14.79 -0.50 -19.38
C GLN A 200 -13.97 -1.76 -19.07
N LEU A 201 -14.59 -2.78 -18.48
CA LEU A 201 -13.90 -4.01 -18.10
C LEU A 201 -13.93 -5.05 -19.22
N PRO A 202 -12.78 -5.66 -19.55
CA PRO A 202 -12.74 -6.84 -20.42
C PRO A 202 -13.60 -7.98 -19.86
N GLU A 203 -14.17 -8.80 -20.75
CA GLU A 203 -15.01 -9.96 -20.36
C GLU A 203 -14.29 -10.91 -19.40
N ALA A 204 -12.98 -11.11 -19.61
CA ALA A 204 -12.14 -11.94 -18.75
C ALA A 204 -12.04 -11.42 -17.31
N VAL A 205 -12.21 -10.11 -17.08
CA VAL A 205 -12.22 -9.48 -15.75
C VAL A 205 -13.64 -9.49 -15.18
N ARG A 206 -14.65 -9.12 -15.99
CA ARG A 206 -16.06 -9.12 -15.57
C ARG A 206 -16.52 -10.48 -15.05
N SER A 207 -16.17 -11.56 -15.74
CA SER A 207 -16.51 -12.93 -15.34
C SER A 207 -15.86 -13.40 -14.02
N ARG A 208 -14.88 -12.65 -13.51
CA ARG A 208 -14.19 -12.93 -12.23
C ARG A 208 -14.71 -12.06 -11.08
N GLN A 209 -15.64 -11.15 -11.33
CA GLN A 209 -16.16 -10.24 -10.32
C GLN A 209 -17.06 -10.94 -9.32
N ILE A 210 -16.84 -10.68 -8.03
CA ILE A 210 -17.69 -11.16 -6.94
C ILE A 210 -18.03 -9.98 -6.03
N ASN A 211 -19.24 -9.98 -5.47
CA ASN A 211 -19.68 -8.92 -4.58
C ASN A 211 -18.84 -8.94 -3.29
N PRO A 212 -18.62 -7.77 -2.66
CA PRO A 212 -17.94 -7.66 -1.38
C PRO A 212 -18.45 -8.64 -0.30
N GLU A 213 -19.76 -8.92 -0.24
CA GLU A 213 -20.33 -9.82 0.77
C GLU A 213 -20.08 -11.31 0.49
N ASP A 214 -19.77 -11.67 -0.75
CA ASP A 214 -19.67 -13.05 -1.21
C ASP A 214 -18.20 -13.54 -1.27
N PHE A 215 -17.23 -12.74 -0.81
CA PHE A 215 -15.82 -13.14 -0.82
C PHE A 215 -15.55 -14.31 0.14
N PRO A 216 -14.96 -15.42 -0.33
CA PRO A 216 -14.65 -16.58 0.51
C PRO A 216 -13.45 -16.28 1.44
N GLY A 217 -13.74 -15.82 2.65
CA GLY A 217 -12.74 -15.51 3.67
C GLY A 217 -13.27 -14.44 4.63
N GLU A 218 -13.06 -14.63 5.92
CA GLU A 218 -13.64 -13.81 6.98
C GLU A 218 -13.21 -12.33 6.86
N ASN A 219 -14.17 -11.49 6.42
CA ASN A 219 -14.30 -10.02 6.57
C ASN A 219 -13.87 -9.11 5.39
N GLN A 220 -14.85 -8.74 4.56
CA GLN A 220 -15.06 -7.46 3.82
C GLN A 220 -13.89 -6.88 2.99
N PRO A 221 -14.15 -5.95 2.04
CA PRO A 221 -13.08 -5.19 1.39
C PRO A 221 -12.26 -4.47 2.47
N VAL A 222 -11.04 -4.95 2.72
CA VAL A 222 -10.22 -4.42 3.82
C VAL A 222 -9.45 -3.22 3.30
N TYR A 223 -10.08 -2.05 3.36
CA TYR A 223 -9.30 -0.83 3.40
C TYR A 223 -8.41 -0.87 4.66
N ARG A 224 -7.13 -1.20 4.50
CA ARG A 224 -6.15 -1.14 5.59
C ARG A 224 -5.90 0.33 5.89
N THR A 225 -6.69 0.91 6.78
CA THR A 225 -6.26 2.16 7.40
C THR A 225 -5.04 1.81 8.25
N THR A 226 -3.85 2.24 7.84
CA THR A 226 -2.61 2.16 8.62
C THR A 226 -2.71 3.16 9.78
N GLY A 227 -3.68 2.92 10.67
CA GLY A 227 -4.09 3.79 11.75
C GLY A 227 -4.22 2.98 13.03
N MET A 228 -3.06 2.53 13.53
CA MET A 228 -2.73 2.43 14.95
C MET A 228 -3.88 2.80 15.90
N ARG A 229 -4.67 1.83 16.43
CA ARG A 229 -5.52 2.01 17.65
C ARG A 229 -6.34 0.80 18.16
N SER A 230 -5.85 -0.44 18.11
CA SER A 230 -6.50 -1.55 18.85
C SER A 230 -5.69 -2.08 20.04
N LEU A 231 -4.50 -1.53 20.32
CA LEU A 231 -3.66 -1.96 21.44
C LEU A 231 -4.11 -1.60 22.88
N PRO A 232 -5.03 -0.65 23.18
CA PRO A 232 -5.33 -0.33 24.59
C PRO A 232 -6.30 -1.32 25.27
N LEU A 233 -7.07 -2.12 24.52
CA LEU A 233 -8.12 -2.96 25.12
C LEU A 233 -7.59 -4.27 25.70
N LEU A 234 -6.55 -4.85 25.08
CA LEU A 234 -5.89 -6.05 25.61
C LEU A 234 -5.06 -5.77 26.87
N LEU A 235 -4.47 -4.58 27.02
CA LEU A 235 -3.75 -4.19 28.23
C LEU A 235 -4.69 -3.93 29.42
N ALA A 236 -5.89 -3.39 29.18
CA ALA A 236 -6.85 -3.12 30.25
C ALA A 236 -7.39 -4.41 30.90
N ILE A 237 -7.61 -5.47 30.12
CA ILE A 237 -8.08 -6.77 30.65
C ILE A 237 -6.98 -7.46 31.47
N GLY A 238 -5.72 -7.37 31.03
CA GLY A 238 -4.58 -7.97 31.77
C GLY A 238 -4.38 -7.37 33.17
N ILE A 239 -4.53 -6.05 33.32
CA ILE A 239 -4.31 -5.35 34.59
C ILE A 239 -5.40 -5.69 35.62
N THR A 240 -6.66 -5.80 35.19
CA THR A 240 -7.78 -6.10 36.10
C THR A 240 -7.69 -7.52 36.66
N VAL A 241 -7.37 -8.51 35.82
CA VAL A 241 -7.20 -9.90 36.25
C VAL A 241 -6.01 -10.05 37.20
N LEU A 242 -4.86 -9.41 36.90
CA LEU A 242 -3.69 -9.43 37.76
C LEU A 242 -3.97 -8.80 39.13
N GLY A 243 -4.72 -7.69 39.16
CA GLY A 243 -5.12 -7.03 40.40
C GLY A 243 -5.98 -7.93 41.31
N VAL A 244 -6.96 -8.64 40.74
CA VAL A 244 -7.81 -9.57 41.51
C VAL A 244 -6.99 -10.74 42.08
N ILE A 245 -6.06 -11.30 41.29
CA ILE A 245 -5.19 -12.40 41.73
C ILE A 245 -4.30 -11.96 42.89
N LEU A 246 -3.70 -10.76 42.82
CA LEU A 246 -2.86 -10.22 43.89
C LEU A 246 -3.65 -9.98 45.18
N ILE A 247 -4.88 -9.47 45.09
CA ILE A 247 -5.74 -9.27 46.26
C ILE A 247 -6.10 -10.60 46.94
N LEU A 248 -6.42 -11.63 46.15
CA LEU A 248 -6.71 -12.97 46.68
C LEU A 248 -5.47 -13.59 47.34
N ALA A 249 -4.31 -13.49 46.70
CA ALA A 249 -3.05 -13.97 47.26
C ALA A 249 -2.70 -13.26 48.58
N TYR A 250 -2.87 -11.93 48.66
CA TYR A 250 -2.67 -11.17 49.89
C TYR A 250 -3.61 -11.61 51.01
N LYS A 251 -4.90 -11.83 50.71
CA LYS A 251 -5.86 -12.34 51.71
C LYS A 251 -5.54 -13.75 52.18
N LEU A 252 -5.03 -14.62 51.31
CA LEU A 252 -4.61 -15.97 51.69
C LEU A 252 -3.34 -15.97 52.55
N PHE A 253 -2.44 -15.00 52.37
CA PHE A 253 -1.19 -14.92 53.12
C PHE A 253 -1.33 -14.25 54.49
N LYS A 254 -2.33 -13.38 54.66
CA LYS A 254 -2.60 -12.68 55.92
C LYS A 254 -3.38 -13.54 56.95
N ARG A 255 -3.94 -14.66 56.51
CA ARG A 255 -4.75 -15.55 57.34
C ARG A 255 -3.92 -16.71 57.88
#